data_AF-R7BCK6-F1
#
_entry.id   AF-R7BCK6-F1
#
_cell.length_a   1.000
_cell.length_b   1.000
_cell.length_c   1.000
_cell.angle_alpha   90.00
_cell.angle_beta   90.00
_cell.angle_gamma   90.00
#
_symmetry.space_group_name_H-M   'P 1'
#
loop_
_entity.id
_entity.type
_entity.pdbx_description
1 polymer ?
#
loop_
_entity_poly.entity_id
_entity_poly.type
_entity_poly.pdbx_seq_one_letter_code
_entity_poly.pdbx_strand_id
1 'polypeptide(L)' 'MEGIIPAIESAHAVAYAKKLAPTMDKNQIIVITISGRGDKDCAAIARYRGEDINE' A
#
# COMPACT_ATOMS: atom_id res chain seq x y z
N MET A 1 -2.32 8.78 -9.15
CA MET A 1 -1.80 8.49 -7.78
C MET A 1 -2.95 8.79 -6.84
N GLU A 2 -3.38 7.85 -6.00
CA GLU A 2 -4.64 7.98 -5.22
C GLU A 2 -4.55 8.93 -4.01
N GLY A 3 -3.34 9.37 -3.63
CA GLY A 3 -3.12 10.29 -2.50
C GLY A 3 -3.31 9.66 -1.11
N ILE A 4 -3.34 8.32 -1.01
CA ILE A 4 -3.46 7.58 0.25
C ILE A 4 -2.10 6.98 0.60
N ILE A 5 -1.65 7.18 1.85
CA ILE A 5 -0.49 6.48 2.43
C ILE A 5 -1.05 5.38 3.35
N PRO A 6 -1.20 4.13 2.85
CA PRO A 6 -1.70 3.04 3.67
C PRO A 6 -0.64 2.59 4.69
N ALA A 7 -1.08 2.05 5.82
CA ALA A 7 -0.19 1.31 6.72
C ALA A 7 0.52 0.17 5.97
N ILE A 8 1.73 -0.21 6.41
CA ILE A 8 2.50 -1.30 5.77
C ILE A 8 1.68 -2.59 5.67
N GLU A 9 0.88 -2.94 6.67
CA GLU A 9 0.01 -4.12 6.65
C GLU A 9 -1.04 -4.03 5.54
N SER A 10 -1.65 -2.85 5.36
CA SER A 10 -2.61 -2.60 4.27
C SER A 10 -1.93 -2.62 2.89
N ALA A 11 -0.67 -2.18 2.80
CA ALA A 11 0.10 -2.22 1.57
C ALA A 11 0.33 -3.67 1.08
N HIS A 12 0.37 -4.67 1.97
CA HIS A 12 0.45 -6.08 1.58
C HIS A 12 -0.81 -6.53 0.82
N ALA A 13 -2.00 -6.12 1.28
CA ALA A 13 -3.26 -6.44 0.61
C ALA A 13 -3.32 -5.79 -0.78
N VAL A 14 -2.91 -4.53 -0.91
CA VAL A 14 -2.84 -3.82 -2.20
C VAL A 14 -1.83 -4.49 -3.15
N ALA A 15 -0.66 -4.88 -2.63
CA ALA A 15 0.36 -5.56 -3.42
C ALA A 15 -0.13 -6.91 -3.97
N TYR A 16 -0.86 -7.68 -3.17
CA TYR A 16 -1.48 -8.92 -3.62
C TYR A 16 -2.59 -8.67 -4.64
N ALA A 17 -3.48 -7.70 -4.38
CA ALA A 17 -4.55 -7.34 -5.30
C ALA A 17 -4.01 -6.91 -6.68
N LYS A 18 -2.86 -6.22 -6.74
CA LYS A 18 -2.20 -5.87 -8.00
C LYS A 18 -1.74 -7.11 -8.80
N LYS A 19 -1.43 -8.23 -8.14
CA LYS A 19 -1.10 -9.50 -8.78
C LYS A 19 -2.34 -10.31 -9.17
N LEU A 20 -3.39 -10.25 -8.36
CA LEU A 20 -4.64 -10.99 -8.55
C LEU A 20 -5.55 -10.35 -9.62
N ALA A 21 -5.69 -9.03 -9.63
CA ALA A 21 -6.62 -8.33 -10.51
C ALA A 21 -6.45 -8.65 -12.01
N PRO A 22 -5.23 -8.82 -12.57
CA PRO A 22 -5.05 -9.22 -13.96
C PRO A 22 -5.57 -10.62 -14.32
N THR A 23 -5.78 -11.50 -13.32
CA THR A 23 -6.30 -12.86 -13.54
C THR A 23 -7.82 -12.96 -13.37
N MET A 24 -8.49 -11.84 -13.06
CA MET A 24 -9.93 -11.79 -12.81
C MET A 24 -10.69 -11.28 -14.03
N ASP A 25 -11.96 -11.66 -14.14
CA ASP A 25 -12.85 -11.11 -15.16
C ASP A 25 -13.15 -9.63 -14.87
N LYS A 26 -13.31 -8.84 -15.93
CA LYS A 26 -13.53 -7.38 -15.83
C LYS A 26 -14.79 -6.98 -15.04
N ASN A 27 -15.74 -7.89 -14.89
CA ASN A 27 -17.00 -7.64 -14.16
C ASN A 27 -16.92 -8.04 -12.68
N GLN A 28 -15.82 -8.63 -12.23
CA GLN A 28 -15.62 -8.97 -10.83
C GLN A 28 -15.11 -7.75 -10.06
N ILE A 29 -15.55 -7.62 -8.80
CA ILE A 29 -15.20 -6.49 -7.93
C ILE A 29 -14.29 -6.99 -6.81
N ILE A 30 -13.19 -6.27 -6.57
CA ILE A 30 -12.29 -6.50 -5.43
C ILE A 30 -12.53 -5.40 -4.41
N VAL A 31 -12.78 -5.79 -3.15
CA VAL A 31 -12.82 -4.87 -2.02
C VAL A 31 -11.57 -5.09 -1.18
N ILE A 32 -10.84 -4.02 -0.91
CA ILE A 32 -9.63 -4.05 -0.08
C ILE A 32 -9.89 -3.20 1.15
N THR A 33 -9.67 -3.78 2.33
CA THR A 33 -9.70 -3.03 3.58
C THR A 33 -8.37 -2.31 3.77
N ILE A 34 -8.41 -0.98 3.86
CA ILE A 34 -7.30 -0.17 4.34
C ILE A 34 -7.49 0.01 5.85
N SER A 35 -6.80 -0.82 6.63
CA SER A 35 -6.96 -0.92 8.09
C SER A 35 -6.41 0.29 8.84
N GLY A 36 -5.49 1.04 8.23
CA GLY A 36 -4.85 2.18 8.86
C GLY A 36 -4.04 3.04 7.90
N ARG A 37 -3.58 4.18 8.43
CA ARG A 37 -2.72 5.15 7.75
C ARG A 37 -1.24 4.86 8.04
N GLY A 38 -0.39 5.12 7.05
CA GLY A 38 1.05 4.81 7.10
C GLY A 38 1.94 5.95 7.60
N ASP A 39 1.41 7.00 8.23
CA ASP A 39 2.22 8.14 8.70
C ASP A 39 3.38 7.70 9.60
N LYS A 40 3.14 6.69 10.46
CA LYS A 40 4.16 6.14 11.37
C LYS A 40 5.22 5.32 10.64
N ASP A 41 4.87 4.79 9.47
CA ASP A 41 5.73 3.91 8.68
C ASP A 41 6.65 4.69 7.74
N CYS A 42 6.31 5.94 7.41
CA CYS A 42 7.07 6.78 6.49
C CYS A 42 8.57 6.85 6.84
N ALA A 43 8.92 7.06 8.11
CA ALA A 43 10.31 7.15 8.54
C ALA A 43 11.05 5.80 8.52
N ALA A 44 10.34 4.70 8.77
CA ALA A 44 10.92 3.37 8.64
C ALA A 44 11.18 3.03 7.16
N ILE A 45 10.24 3.38 6.28
CA ILE A 45 10.34 3.14 4.84
C ILE A 45 11.40 4.03 4.18
N ALA A 46 11.50 5.31 4.56
CA ALA A 46 12.54 6.21 4.05
C ALA A 46 13.93 5.65 4.37
N ARG A 47 14.18 5.27 5.63
CA ARG A 47 15.43 4.61 6.05
C ARG A 47 15.70 3.31 5.29
N TYR A 48 14.67 2.46 5.13
CA TYR A 48 14.80 1.23 4.34
C TYR A 48 15.18 1.50 2.87
N ARG A 49 14.69 2.60 2.29
CA ARG A 49 14.99 3.02 0.93
C ARG A 49 16.30 3.80 0.79
N GLY A 50 17.00 4.08 1.89
CA GLY A 50 18.18 4.94 1.90
C GLY A 50 17.86 6.40 1.56
N GLU A 51 16.61 6.83 1.79
CA GLU A 51 16.19 8.21 1.60
C GLU A 51 16.38 8.98 2.90
N ASP A 52 17.07 10.12 2.82
CA ASP A 52 17.31 10.98 3.96
C ASP A 52 16.09 11.90 4.14
N ILE A 53 15.35 11.68 5.21
CA ILE A 53 14.25 12.55 5.61
C ILE A 53 14.69 13.31 6.85
N ASN A 54 14.81 14.64 6.72
CA ASN A 54 14.99 15.49 7.88
C ASN A 54 13.67 15.47 8.67
N GLU A 55 13.65 14.80 9.81
CA GLU A 55 12.57 14.93 10.82
C GLU A 55 12.68 16.27 11.55
#